data_AF-A0A969BZ83-F1
#
_entry.id   AF-A0A969BZ83-F1
#
_cell.length_a   1.000
_cell.length_b   1.000
_cell.length_c   1.000
_cell.angle_alpha   90.00
_cell.angle_beta   90.00
_cell.angle_gamma   90.00
#
_symmetry.space_group_name_H-M   'P 1'
#
loop_
_entity.id
_entity.type
_entity.pdbx_description
1 polymer ?
#
loop_
_entity_poly.entity_id
_entity_poly.type
_entity_poly.pdbx_seq_one_letter_code
_entity_poly.pdbx_strand_id
1 'polypeptide(L)'
;MDQFYGREAELQQLQQWINDRKRLLILWGMGGIGKTSLAIELVNRINSRYSQTIWRSLQDAPLFTDWATDILAQLGESPTDNPLSQLVKRLRDKPVLLILDNWESILQSGSASGRYRPDYEDYGELLRLVGEVPHQSTLLVTSREVPRQLLRLKGNPKVQALELPGLHAPRCSKTLFQTLTAAPRKIPPSPNSSPTAAATPSPSKSSPP
;
A
#
# COMPACT_ATOMS: atom_id res chain seq x y z
N MET A 1 -21.44 22.14 -9.45
CA MET A 1 -20.92 20.78 -9.68
C MET A 1 -19.46 20.95 -10.04
N ASP A 2 -18.56 20.63 -9.12
CA ASP A 2 -17.13 20.72 -9.38
C ASP A 2 -16.77 19.63 -10.38
N GLN A 3 -16.30 20.07 -11.54
CA GLN A 3 -16.00 19.20 -12.64
C GLN A 3 -14.70 18.45 -12.34
N PHE A 4 -14.79 17.15 -12.12
CA PHE A 4 -13.64 16.29 -11.83
C PHE A 4 -12.87 15.99 -13.12
N TYR A 5 -11.68 16.60 -13.27
CA TYR A 5 -10.89 16.51 -14.49
C TYR A 5 -9.61 15.68 -14.31
N GLY A 6 -9.21 14.99 -15.38
CA GLY A 6 -7.84 14.47 -15.55
C GLY A 6 -7.50 13.19 -14.78
N ARG A 7 -8.46 12.55 -14.10
CA ARG A 7 -8.26 11.34 -13.27
C ARG A 7 -9.20 10.18 -13.60
N GLU A 8 -9.79 10.21 -14.80
CA GLU A 8 -10.80 9.23 -15.21
C GLU A 8 -10.23 7.81 -15.30
N ALA A 9 -8.96 7.66 -15.72
CA ALA A 9 -8.31 6.36 -15.80
C ALA A 9 -8.10 5.73 -14.41
N GLU A 10 -7.62 6.53 -13.44
CA GLU A 10 -7.44 6.09 -12.05
C GLU A 10 -8.77 5.76 -11.39
N LEU A 11 -9.81 6.55 -11.68
CA LEU A 11 -11.16 6.32 -11.19
C LEU A 11 -11.77 5.03 -11.76
N GLN A 12 -11.62 4.78 -13.06
CA GLN A 12 -12.03 3.52 -13.70
C GLN A 12 -11.28 2.32 -13.12
N GLN A 13 -9.99 2.46 -12.86
CA GLN A 13 -9.18 1.40 -12.26
C GLN A 13 -9.67 1.04 -10.84
N LEU A 14 -10.00 2.04 -10.02
CA LEU A 14 -10.54 1.83 -8.67
C LEU A 14 -11.93 1.18 -8.71
N GLN A 15 -12.80 1.62 -9.63
CA GLN A 15 -14.11 1.00 -9.84
C GLN A 15 -13.98 -0.47 -10.25
N GLN A 16 -13.06 -0.79 -11.17
CA GLN A 16 -12.80 -2.17 -11.58
C GLN A 16 -12.34 -3.02 -10.38
N TRP A 17 -11.43 -2.52 -9.55
CA TRP A 17 -10.98 -3.25 -8.36
C TRP A 17 -12.10 -3.46 -7.33
N ILE A 18 -13.00 -2.50 -7.16
CA ILE A 18 -14.19 -2.68 -6.33
C ILE A 18 -15.08 -3.80 -6.90
N ASN A 19 -15.30 -3.82 -8.22
CA ASN A 19 -16.08 -4.85 -8.90
C ASN A 19 -15.44 -6.24 -8.78
N ASP A 20 -14.12 -6.32 -8.87
CA ASP A 20 -13.31 -7.54 -8.67
C ASP A 20 -13.25 -8.02 -7.21
N ARG A 21 -13.95 -7.33 -6.30
CA ARG A 21 -13.99 -7.61 -4.86
C ARG A 21 -12.59 -7.62 -4.26
N LYS A 22 -11.77 -6.62 -4.59
CA LYS A 22 -10.55 -6.32 -3.83
C LYS A 22 -10.95 -5.83 -2.44
N ARG A 23 -10.20 -6.28 -1.43
CA ARG A 23 -10.50 -6.06 0.00
C ARG A 23 -9.73 -4.89 0.57
N LEU A 24 -8.50 -4.70 0.12
CA LEU A 24 -7.65 -3.59 0.54
C LEU A 24 -7.16 -2.83 -0.69
N LEU A 25 -7.49 -1.56 -0.75
CA LEU A 25 -7.06 -0.61 -1.77
C LEU A 25 -6.22 0.47 -1.10
N ILE A 26 -5.04 0.75 -1.63
CA ILE A 26 -4.18 1.84 -1.16
C ILE A 26 -3.99 2.85 -2.29
N LEU A 27 -4.50 4.05 -2.10
CA LEU A 27 -4.29 5.18 -2.97
C LEU A 27 -3.18 6.06 -2.39
N TRP A 28 -2.04 6.15 -3.06
CA TRP A 28 -0.89 6.86 -2.53
C TRP A 28 -0.27 7.82 -3.53
N GLY A 29 0.52 8.78 -3.06
CA GLY A 29 1.17 9.79 -3.90
C GLY A 29 1.36 11.09 -3.15
N MET A 30 2.03 12.07 -3.79
CA MET A 30 2.40 13.33 -3.14
C MET A 30 1.24 14.09 -2.48
N GLY A 31 1.56 14.96 -1.53
CA GLY A 31 0.59 15.88 -0.92
C GLY A 31 -0.08 16.78 -1.97
N GLY A 32 -1.36 17.08 -1.79
CA GLY A 32 -2.11 17.96 -2.71
C GLY A 32 -2.46 17.34 -4.07
N ILE A 33 -2.11 16.07 -4.34
CA ILE A 33 -2.29 15.44 -5.67
C ILE A 33 -3.74 15.07 -6.03
N GLY A 34 -4.67 15.25 -5.10
CA GLY A 34 -6.10 14.95 -5.29
C GLY A 34 -6.55 13.55 -4.85
N LYS A 35 -5.84 12.88 -3.94
CA LYS A 35 -6.23 11.55 -3.42
C LYS A 35 -7.63 11.56 -2.78
N THR A 36 -7.87 12.50 -1.87
CA THR A 36 -9.16 12.70 -1.19
C THR A 36 -10.26 12.99 -2.21
N SER A 37 -10.02 13.91 -3.16
CA SER A 37 -10.97 14.22 -4.24
C SER A 37 -11.31 13.02 -5.10
N LEU A 38 -10.32 12.19 -5.46
CA LEU A 38 -10.55 10.96 -6.22
C LEU A 38 -11.36 9.93 -5.43
N ALA A 39 -11.10 9.78 -4.14
CA ALA A 39 -11.85 8.86 -3.28
C ALA A 39 -13.30 9.35 -3.06
N ILE A 40 -13.53 10.66 -2.95
CA ILE A 40 -14.90 11.24 -2.94
C ILE A 40 -15.61 10.93 -4.25
N GLU A 41 -14.97 11.21 -5.38
CA GLU A 41 -15.56 10.93 -6.70
C GLU A 41 -15.84 9.44 -6.90
N LEU A 42 -14.97 8.56 -6.40
CA LEU A 42 -15.20 7.12 -6.40
C LEU A 42 -16.49 6.76 -5.66
N VAL A 43 -16.69 7.28 -4.44
CA VAL A 43 -17.91 7.03 -3.66
C VAL A 43 -19.15 7.51 -4.39
N ASN A 44 -19.08 8.65 -5.09
CA ASN A 44 -20.21 9.17 -5.87
C ASN A 44 -20.56 8.32 -7.09
N ARG A 45 -19.60 7.54 -7.64
CA ARG A 45 -19.78 6.75 -8.86
C ARG A 45 -20.03 5.26 -8.63
N ILE A 46 -19.69 4.73 -7.47
CA ILE A 46 -19.96 3.31 -7.17
C ILE A 46 -21.44 3.10 -6.85
N ASN A 47 -22.00 2.04 -7.42
CA ASN A 47 -23.38 1.63 -7.12
C ASN A 47 -23.49 1.03 -5.71
N SER A 48 -24.73 0.88 -5.21
CA SER A 48 -25.17 0.41 -3.88
C SER A 48 -24.77 -1.04 -3.51
N ARG A 49 -23.52 -1.43 -3.72
CA ARG A 49 -22.95 -2.74 -3.37
C ARG A 49 -22.75 -2.91 -1.87
N TYR A 50 -22.39 -1.83 -1.19
CA TYR A 50 -22.09 -1.86 0.23
C TYR A 50 -23.34 -1.46 0.99
N SER A 51 -23.64 -2.22 2.04
CA SER A 51 -24.74 -1.88 2.95
C SER A 51 -24.49 -0.57 3.70
N GLN A 52 -23.21 -0.21 3.89
CA GLN A 52 -22.77 0.98 4.59
C GLN A 52 -21.45 1.46 3.99
N THR A 53 -21.31 2.77 3.84
CA THR A 53 -20.04 3.44 3.50
C THR A 53 -19.66 4.34 4.66
N ILE A 54 -18.46 4.17 5.20
CA ILE A 54 -17.94 4.92 6.32
C ILE A 54 -16.64 5.59 5.90
N TRP A 55 -16.59 6.91 6.03
CA TRP A 55 -15.38 7.69 5.83
C TRP A 55 -14.85 8.19 7.17
N ARG A 56 -13.54 8.05 7.40
CA ARG A 56 -12.83 8.66 8.52
C ARG A 56 -11.50 9.27 8.06
N SER A 57 -11.22 10.46 8.53
CA SER A 57 -9.88 11.04 8.45
C SER A 57 -9.06 10.58 9.66
N LEU A 58 -7.80 10.23 9.42
CA LEU A 58 -6.82 9.93 10.46
C LEU A 58 -5.90 11.13 10.72
N GLN A 59 -6.23 12.32 10.23
CA GLN A 59 -5.39 13.53 10.33
C GLN A 59 -4.97 13.85 11.77
N ASP A 60 -5.87 13.66 12.73
CA ASP A 60 -5.60 13.90 14.16
C ASP A 60 -4.92 12.71 14.86
N ALA A 61 -4.58 11.67 14.10
CA ALA A 61 -3.98 10.42 14.58
C ALA A 61 -4.72 9.85 15.81
N PRO A 62 -6.01 9.48 15.69
CA PRO A 62 -6.73 8.88 16.81
C PRO A 62 -6.09 7.55 17.20
N LEU A 63 -6.07 7.24 18.50
CA LEU A 63 -5.69 5.91 18.99
C LEU A 63 -6.59 4.85 18.34
N PHE A 64 -6.00 3.69 18.06
CA PHE A 64 -6.73 2.63 17.36
C PHE A 64 -7.99 2.19 18.11
N THR A 65 -7.91 2.07 19.45
CA THR A 65 -9.02 1.65 20.29
C THR A 65 -10.21 2.60 20.21
N ASP A 66 -9.95 3.90 20.28
CA ASP A 66 -10.99 4.94 20.24
C ASP A 66 -11.64 4.96 18.85
N TRP A 67 -10.80 5.01 17.81
CA TRP A 67 -11.25 4.96 16.43
C TRP A 67 -12.08 3.70 16.14
N ALA A 68 -11.59 2.52 16.53
CA ALA A 68 -12.27 1.26 16.23
C ALA A 68 -13.60 1.13 16.99
N THR A 69 -13.66 1.63 18.23
CA THR A 69 -14.89 1.67 19.03
C THR A 69 -15.94 2.56 18.37
N ASP A 70 -15.55 3.75 17.89
CA ASP A 70 -16.44 4.66 17.17
C ASP A 70 -16.97 4.06 15.87
N ILE A 71 -16.10 3.35 15.12
CA ILE A 71 -16.51 2.64 13.90
C ILE A 71 -17.49 1.52 14.22
N LEU A 72 -17.21 0.72 15.25
CA LEU A 72 -18.10 -0.37 15.69
C LEU A 72 -19.47 0.14 16.11
N ALA A 73 -19.52 1.23 16.88
CA ALA A 73 -20.77 1.87 17.28
C ALA A 73 -21.59 2.32 16.05
N GLN A 74 -20.94 2.93 15.03
CA GLN A 74 -21.62 3.29 13.78
C GLN A 74 -22.11 2.07 12.99
N LEU A 75 -21.43 0.93 13.11
CA LEU A 75 -21.82 -0.34 12.50
C LEU A 75 -22.94 -1.07 13.27
N GLY A 76 -23.37 -0.52 14.42
CA GLY A 76 -24.40 -1.07 15.29
C GLY A 76 -23.91 -2.16 16.24
N GLU A 77 -22.60 -2.21 16.50
CA GLU A 77 -21.98 -3.18 17.39
C GLU A 77 -21.86 -2.64 18.82
N SER A 78 -21.94 -3.54 19.80
CA SER A 78 -21.72 -3.19 21.21
C SER A 78 -20.23 -2.97 21.52
N PRO A 79 -19.90 -2.20 22.58
CA PRO A 79 -18.53 -2.07 23.07
C PRO A 79 -17.89 -3.43 23.36
N THR A 80 -16.57 -3.53 23.19
CA THR A 80 -15.82 -4.77 23.34
C THR A 80 -14.39 -4.49 23.80
N ASP A 81 -13.79 -5.44 24.52
CA ASP A 81 -12.40 -5.37 24.93
C ASP A 81 -11.42 -5.65 23.77
N ASN A 82 -11.91 -6.19 22.64
CA ASN A 82 -11.09 -6.47 21.45
C ASN A 82 -11.73 -5.89 20.18
N PRO A 83 -11.64 -4.56 19.99
CA PRO A 83 -12.33 -3.88 18.90
C PRO A 83 -11.81 -4.28 17.52
N LEU A 84 -10.52 -4.62 17.37
CA LEU A 84 -9.97 -5.10 16.12
C LEU A 84 -10.65 -6.41 15.65
N SER A 85 -10.74 -7.40 16.54
CA SER A 85 -11.34 -8.69 16.22
C SER A 85 -12.82 -8.56 15.87
N GLN A 86 -13.55 -7.74 16.65
CA GLN A 86 -14.96 -7.46 16.39
C GLN A 86 -15.16 -6.72 15.06
N LEU A 87 -14.29 -5.76 14.72
CA LEU A 87 -14.36 -5.04 13.45
C LEU A 87 -14.17 -6.00 12.28
N VAL A 88 -13.15 -6.87 12.32
CA VAL A 88 -12.90 -7.85 11.25
C VAL A 88 -14.06 -8.84 11.11
N LYS A 89 -14.66 -9.29 12.22
CA LYS A 89 -15.88 -10.10 12.20
C LYS A 89 -17.02 -9.36 11.52
N ARG A 90 -17.25 -8.10 11.88
CA ARG A 90 -18.32 -7.28 11.32
C ARG A 90 -18.15 -7.00 9.82
N LEU A 91 -16.91 -6.82 9.36
CA LEU A 91 -16.57 -6.66 7.94
C LEU A 91 -16.84 -7.95 7.13
N ARG A 92 -16.82 -9.13 7.78
CA ARG A 92 -17.18 -10.41 7.17
C ARG A 92 -18.69 -10.56 7.02
N ASP A 93 -19.44 -10.14 8.04
CA ASP A 93 -20.87 -10.38 8.14
C ASP A 93 -21.71 -9.52 7.19
N LYS A 94 -21.33 -8.25 6.97
CA LYS A 94 -21.98 -7.39 5.96
C LYS A 94 -20.96 -6.64 5.10
N PRO A 95 -21.28 -6.36 3.82
CA PRO A 95 -20.39 -5.58 2.96
C PRO A 95 -20.38 -4.11 3.40
N VAL A 96 -19.21 -3.64 3.84
CA VAL A 96 -18.93 -2.26 4.22
C VAL A 96 -17.83 -1.70 3.32
N LEU A 97 -17.97 -0.46 2.89
CA LEU A 97 -16.86 0.31 2.34
C LEU A 97 -16.32 1.23 3.44
N LEU A 98 -15.12 0.94 3.91
CA LEU A 98 -14.42 1.77 4.90
C LEU A 98 -13.35 2.58 4.17
N ILE A 99 -13.34 3.89 4.36
CA ILE A 99 -12.37 4.80 3.73
C ILE A 99 -11.61 5.52 4.83
N LEU A 100 -10.29 5.37 4.83
CA LEU A 100 -9.37 5.99 5.78
C LEU A 100 -8.48 6.97 5.06
N ASP A 101 -8.75 8.25 5.26
CA ASP A 101 -7.99 9.35 4.68
C ASP A 101 -6.82 9.73 5.60
N ASN A 102 -5.77 10.31 5.02
CA ASN A 102 -4.58 10.80 5.73
C ASN A 102 -3.85 9.74 6.57
N TRP A 103 -3.67 8.54 6.03
CA TRP A 103 -2.96 7.44 6.71
C TRP A 103 -1.52 7.80 7.10
N GLU A 104 -0.88 8.75 6.41
CA GLU A 104 0.46 9.22 6.78
C GLU A 104 0.55 9.75 8.23
N SER A 105 -0.56 10.18 8.84
CA SER A 105 -0.58 10.81 10.17
C SER A 105 -0.25 9.84 11.32
N ILE A 106 -0.47 8.54 11.07
CA ILE A 106 -0.16 7.44 11.99
C ILE A 106 1.18 6.75 11.65
N LEU A 107 1.86 7.21 10.60
CA LEU A 107 3.19 6.74 10.22
C LEU A 107 4.28 7.58 10.90
N GLN A 108 5.44 6.97 11.09
CA GLN A 108 6.61 7.62 11.67
C GLN A 108 7.23 8.57 10.64
N SER A 109 7.08 9.88 10.89
CA SER A 109 7.66 10.95 10.07
C SER A 109 9.17 10.78 9.87
N GLY A 110 9.67 11.18 8.71
CA GLY A 110 11.11 11.26 8.43
C GLY A 110 11.77 9.91 8.10
N SER A 111 11.01 8.82 8.06
CA SER A 111 11.49 7.55 7.50
C SER A 111 10.59 7.17 6.33
N ALA A 112 11.14 7.10 5.11
CA ALA A 112 10.42 6.56 3.94
C ALA A 112 10.16 5.04 4.04
N SER A 113 10.11 4.51 5.27
CA SER A 113 10.01 3.11 5.61
C SER A 113 8.57 2.65 5.79
N GLY A 114 7.61 3.59 5.85
CA GLY A 114 6.19 3.31 6.08
C GLY A 114 5.91 2.65 7.43
N ARG A 115 6.80 2.83 8.42
CA ARG A 115 6.63 2.33 9.79
C ARG A 115 5.58 3.15 10.52
N TYR A 116 4.87 2.52 11.46
CA TYR A 116 3.95 3.23 12.34
C TYR A 116 4.70 3.97 13.43
N ARG A 117 4.03 4.99 13.96
CA ARG A 117 4.39 5.58 15.25
C ARG A 117 4.17 4.51 16.35
N PRO A 118 4.92 4.58 17.47
CA PRO A 118 4.61 3.77 18.65
C PRO A 118 3.15 3.96 19.05
N ASP A 119 2.47 2.86 19.40
CA ASP A 119 1.05 2.77 19.79
C ASP A 119 0.05 2.82 18.62
N TYR A 120 0.53 2.77 17.36
CA TYR A 120 -0.31 2.78 16.15
C TYR A 120 -0.16 1.49 15.32
N GLU A 121 0.54 0.48 15.84
CA GLU A 121 0.80 -0.79 15.14
C GLU A 121 -0.48 -1.57 14.81
N ASP A 122 -1.54 -1.40 15.59
CA ASP A 122 -2.85 -2.05 15.38
C ASP A 122 -3.52 -1.62 14.08
N TYR A 123 -3.28 -0.39 13.59
CA TYR A 123 -3.69 0.00 12.25
C TYR A 123 -3.01 -0.85 11.17
N GLY A 124 -1.75 -1.22 11.40
CA GLY A 124 -1.05 -2.15 10.53
C GLY A 124 -1.61 -3.56 10.61
N GLU A 125 -2.02 -4.00 11.79
CA GLU A 125 -2.69 -5.29 11.96
C GLU A 125 -4.06 -5.32 11.27
N LEU A 126 -4.82 -4.22 11.32
CA LEU A 126 -6.05 -4.05 10.55
C LEU A 126 -5.80 -4.25 9.05
N LEU A 127 -4.79 -3.59 8.46
CA LEU A 127 -4.49 -3.77 7.03
C LEU A 127 -4.16 -5.23 6.71
N ARG A 128 -3.39 -5.89 7.58
CA ARG A 128 -3.04 -7.31 7.41
C ARG A 128 -4.29 -8.18 7.40
N LEU A 129 -5.13 -8.05 8.43
CA LEU A 129 -6.34 -8.85 8.59
C LEU A 129 -7.33 -8.61 7.44
N VAL A 130 -7.56 -7.36 7.03
CA VAL A 130 -8.43 -7.04 5.88
C VAL A 130 -7.86 -7.59 4.57
N GLY A 131 -6.53 -7.58 4.41
CA GLY A 131 -5.89 -8.16 3.23
C GLY A 131 -6.03 -9.69 3.14
N GLU A 132 -5.91 -10.39 4.25
CA GLU A 132 -5.78 -11.85 4.30
C GLU A 132 -7.13 -12.56 4.55
N VAL A 133 -7.93 -12.02 5.47
CA VAL A 133 -9.17 -12.66 5.93
C VAL A 133 -10.26 -12.58 4.86
N PRO A 134 -10.97 -13.69 4.56
CA PRO A 134 -12.14 -13.66 3.69
C PRO A 134 -13.26 -12.79 4.26
N HIS A 135 -13.65 -11.76 3.50
CA HIS A 135 -14.81 -10.92 3.75
C HIS A 135 -15.31 -10.25 2.45
N GLN A 136 -16.48 -9.60 2.53
CA GLN A 136 -17.15 -8.92 1.41
C GLN A 136 -16.94 -7.40 1.40
N SER A 137 -16.35 -6.87 2.47
CA SER A 137 -16.03 -5.45 2.64
C SER A 137 -14.79 -5.02 1.85
N THR A 138 -14.62 -3.71 1.69
CA THR A 138 -13.43 -3.08 1.12
C THR A 138 -12.95 -1.97 2.02
N LEU A 139 -11.65 -1.94 2.30
CA LEU A 139 -10.94 -0.83 2.93
C LEU A 139 -10.16 -0.07 1.86
N LEU A 140 -10.46 1.22 1.70
CA LEU A 140 -9.67 2.14 0.90
C LEU A 140 -8.87 3.05 1.83
N VAL A 141 -7.57 3.10 1.62
CA VAL A 141 -6.67 3.97 2.38
C VAL A 141 -6.11 5.03 1.44
N THR A 142 -6.13 6.29 1.83
CA THR A 142 -5.30 7.31 1.17
C THR A 142 -4.07 7.62 2.00
N SER A 143 -2.92 7.77 1.34
CA SER A 143 -1.67 8.12 2.03
C SER A 143 -0.69 8.91 1.18
N ARG A 144 0.23 9.66 1.80
CA ARG A 144 1.39 10.22 1.10
C ARG A 144 2.50 9.20 0.84
N GLU A 145 2.54 8.15 1.64
CA GLU A 145 3.59 7.15 1.64
C GLU A 145 2.97 5.75 1.54
N VAL A 146 3.77 4.76 1.17
CA VAL A 146 3.31 3.37 1.15
C VAL A 146 3.44 2.78 2.56
N PRO A 147 2.34 2.33 3.21
CA PRO A 147 2.43 1.66 4.50
C PRO A 147 3.26 0.39 4.38
N ARG A 148 4.12 0.10 5.37
CA ARG A 148 5.01 -1.08 5.36
C ARG A 148 4.25 -2.39 5.17
N GLN A 149 2.99 -2.44 5.59
CA GLN A 149 2.09 -3.58 5.52
C GLN A 149 1.84 -3.98 4.07
N LEU A 150 1.81 -3.03 3.15
CA LEU A 150 1.66 -3.32 1.74
C LEU A 150 2.81 -4.17 1.21
N LEU A 151 4.04 -3.95 1.70
CA LEU A 151 5.20 -4.75 1.31
C LEU A 151 5.07 -6.21 1.78
N ARG A 152 4.42 -6.41 2.95
CA ARG A 152 4.16 -7.76 3.50
C ARG A 152 3.02 -8.48 2.78
N LEU A 153 2.01 -7.73 2.34
CA LEU A 153 0.84 -8.24 1.61
C LEU A 153 1.09 -8.36 0.10
N LYS A 154 2.32 -8.12 -0.35
CA LYS A 154 2.69 -8.18 -1.76
C LYS A 154 2.37 -9.57 -2.34
N GLY A 155 1.77 -9.59 -3.53
CA GLY A 155 1.35 -10.82 -4.21
C GLY A 155 -0.04 -11.31 -3.81
N ASN A 156 -0.66 -10.74 -2.78
CA ASN A 156 -2.06 -11.05 -2.46
C ASN A 156 -2.99 -10.43 -3.52
N PRO A 157 -3.78 -11.23 -4.27
CA PRO A 157 -4.63 -10.72 -5.34
C PRO A 157 -5.81 -9.88 -4.83
N LYS A 158 -6.09 -9.90 -3.53
CA LYS A 158 -7.14 -9.09 -2.86
C LYS A 158 -6.65 -7.73 -2.38
N VAL A 159 -5.35 -7.46 -2.49
CA VAL A 159 -4.72 -6.19 -2.16
C VAL A 159 -4.25 -5.51 -3.42
N GLN A 160 -4.55 -4.22 -3.59
CA GLN A 160 -4.08 -3.41 -4.71
C GLN A 160 -3.64 -2.04 -4.22
N ALA A 161 -2.66 -1.46 -4.90
CA ALA A 161 -2.21 -0.11 -4.64
C ALA A 161 -2.07 0.68 -5.92
N LEU A 162 -2.57 1.91 -5.92
CA LEU A 162 -2.51 2.85 -7.01
C LEU A 162 -1.70 4.07 -6.58
N GLU A 163 -0.62 4.32 -7.30
CA GLU A 163 0.12 5.57 -7.21
C GLU A 163 -0.59 6.64 -8.04
N LEU A 164 -0.84 7.81 -7.46
CA LEU A 164 -1.31 8.98 -8.19
C LEU A 164 -0.11 9.82 -8.66
N PRO A 165 0.16 9.85 -9.97
CA PRO A 165 1.21 10.70 -10.51
C PRO A 165 0.79 12.18 -10.48
N GLY A 166 1.79 13.07 -10.55
CA GLY A 166 1.60 14.47 -10.94
C GLY A 166 0.76 14.61 -12.20
N LEU A 167 -0.19 15.55 -12.26
CA LEU A 167 -1.01 15.79 -13.47
C LEU A 167 -0.16 16.12 -14.71
N HIS A 168 1.05 16.65 -14.52
CA HIS A 168 2.01 16.98 -15.57
C HIS A 168 3.18 15.99 -15.68
N ALA A 169 3.21 14.93 -14.87
CA ALA A 169 4.22 13.89 -15.02
C ALA A 169 3.86 13.01 -16.22
N PRO A 170 4.83 12.55 -17.03
CA PRO A 170 4.56 11.54 -18.06
C PRO A 170 3.84 10.36 -17.41
N ARG A 171 2.64 10.05 -17.93
CA ARG A 171 1.73 9.03 -17.39
C ARG A 171 2.44 7.67 -17.37
N CYS A 172 3.05 7.35 -16.25
CA CYS A 172 3.53 6.01 -15.94
C CYS A 172 2.63 5.49 -14.83
N SER A 173 1.48 4.91 -15.22
CA SER A 173 0.63 4.16 -14.30
C SER A 173 1.35 2.86 -13.93
N LYS A 174 2.41 2.99 -13.13
CA LYS A 174 3.10 1.85 -12.54
C LYS A 174 2.28 1.42 -11.35
N THR A 175 1.39 0.46 -11.55
CA THR A 175 0.89 -0.35 -10.44
C THR A 175 2.11 -1.04 -9.83
N LEU A 176 2.55 -0.60 -8.64
CA LEU A 176 3.72 -1.16 -7.96
C LEU A 176 3.59 -2.69 -7.79
N PHE A 177 2.35 -3.18 -7.69
CA PHE A 177 2.01 -4.60 -7.63
C PHE A 177 2.30 -5.38 -8.92
N GLN A 178 2.27 -4.74 -10.09
CA GLN A 178 2.61 -5.38 -11.37
C GLN A 178 4.10 -5.24 -11.72
N THR A 179 4.77 -4.18 -11.24
CA THR A 179 6.15 -3.87 -11.70
C THR A 179 7.21 -4.68 -10.95
N LEU A 180 6.92 -5.16 -9.74
CA LEU A 180 7.88 -5.92 -8.93
C LEU A 180 7.78 -7.45 -9.12
N THR A 181 7.20 -7.90 -10.24
CA THR A 181 7.30 -9.29 -10.76
C THR A 181 8.41 -9.44 -11.81
N ALA A 182 9.05 -8.34 -12.24
CA ALA A 182 10.24 -8.44 -13.06
C ALA A 182 11.42 -8.97 -12.22
N ALA A 183 11.95 -10.11 -12.64
CA ALA A 183 13.02 -10.91 -12.06
C ALA A 183 14.17 -10.11 -11.42
N PRO A 184 14.91 -10.69 -10.44
CA PRO A 184 16.13 -10.08 -9.94
C PRO A 184 17.05 -9.78 -11.13
N ARG A 185 17.48 -8.52 -11.28
CA ARG A 185 18.54 -8.17 -12.22
C ARG A 185 19.72 -9.07 -11.90
N LYS A 186 20.09 -9.95 -12.84
CA LYS A 186 21.37 -10.65 -12.79
C LYS A 186 22.44 -9.58 -12.68
N ILE A 187 23.17 -9.60 -11.57
CA ILE A 187 24.42 -8.88 -11.42
C ILE A 187 25.32 -9.39 -12.56
N PRO A 188 25.81 -8.55 -13.48
CA PRO A 188 26.77 -9.00 -14.47
C PRO A 188 28.03 -9.49 -13.73
N PRO A 189 28.63 -10.62 -14.15
CA PRO A 189 29.85 -11.09 -13.50
C PRO A 189 30.95 -10.04 -13.65
N SER A 190 31.58 -9.70 -12.52
CA SER A 190 32.74 -8.82 -12.47
C SER A 190 33.87 -9.35 -13.36
N PRO A 191 34.46 -8.54 -14.25
CA PRO A 191 35.66 -8.93 -14.96
C PRO A 191 36.86 -8.61 -14.07
N ASN A 192 37.42 -9.63 -13.40
CA ASN A 192 38.86 -9.77 -13.14
C ASN A 192 39.13 -10.91 -12.15
N SER A 193 39.32 -12.11 -12.70
CA SER A 193 40.24 -13.09 -12.13
C SER A 193 41.49 -13.08 -13.00
N SER A 194 42.53 -12.40 -12.51
CA SER A 194 43.88 -12.48 -13.08
C SER A 194 44.37 -13.92 -13.04
N PRO A 195 44.96 -14.46 -14.12
CA PRO A 195 45.62 -15.76 -14.06
C PRO A 195 47.01 -15.60 -13.43
N THR A 196 47.26 -16.45 -12.44
CA THR A 196 48.54 -16.73 -11.80
C THR A 196 49.63 -17.03 -12.84
N ALA A 197 50.68 -16.21 -12.88
CA ALA A 197 51.88 -16.50 -13.67
C ALA A 197 52.81 -17.42 -12.86
N ALA A 198 53.03 -18.62 -13.40
CA ALA A 198 53.97 -19.60 -12.90
C ALA A 198 55.42 -19.17 -13.11
N ALA A 199 56.25 -19.46 -12.12
CA ALA A 199 57.70 -19.28 -12.12
C ALA A 199 58.39 -20.14 -13.19
N THR A 200 59.45 -19.59 -13.80
CA THR A 200 60.47 -20.34 -14.54
C THR A 200 61.85 -19.80 -14.14
N PRO A 201 62.88 -20.66 -13.97
CA PRO A 201 64.19 -20.25 -13.46
C PRO A 201 65.15 -19.82 -14.59
N SER A 202 66.05 -18.90 -14.25
CA SER A 202 67.14 -18.38 -15.10
C SER A 202 68.21 -19.44 -15.41
N PRO A 203 68.83 -19.42 -16.61
CA PRO A 203 70.10 -20.08 -16.84
C PRO A 203 71.30 -19.11 -16.82
N SER A 204 72.40 -19.71 -16.40
CA SER A 204 73.82 -19.32 -16.42
C SER A 204 74.29 -18.30 -17.46
N LYS A 205 75.15 -17.37 -17.01
CA LYS A 205 76.15 -16.70 -17.85
C LYS A 205 77.52 -17.29 -17.57
N SER A 206 78.11 -17.91 -18.59
CA SER A 206 79.55 -18.09 -18.73
C SER A 206 80.14 -16.88 -19.46
N SER A 207 81.38 -16.51 -19.14
CA SER A 207 82.24 -15.75 -20.06
C SER A 207 83.72 -16.12 -19.83
N PRO A 208 84.56 -16.08 -20.88
CA PRO A 208 85.93 -16.64 -20.96
C PRO A 208 86.97 -15.47 -21.08
N PRO A 209 88.21 -15.65 -21.59
CA PRO A 209 89.05 -16.84 -21.78
C PRO A 209 90.18 -17.00 -20.74
#